data_AF-A0A914MP31-F1
#
_entry.id   AF-A0A914MP31-F1
#
_cell.length_a   1.000
_cell.length_b   1.000
_cell.length_c   1.000
_cell.angle_alpha   90.00
_cell.angle_beta   90.00
_cell.angle_gamma   90.00
#
_symmetry.space_group_name_H-M   'P 1'
#
loop_
_entity.id
_entity.type
_entity.pdbx_description
1 polymer ?
#
loop_
_entity_poly.entity_id
_entity_poly.type
_entity_poly.pdbx_seq_one_letter_code
_entity_poly.pdbx_strand_id
1 'polypeptide(L)'
;MEALALPQDDPLRVEHFRLFSRFYGRFDAKRHSDRTLTRHECVVNESAAQLCLLRPDLLTRRDQLFPLARKVKKLYIQTPNTSM
;
A
#
# COMPACT_ATOMS: atom_id res chain seq x y z
N MET A 1 -5.10 -14.55 6.34
CA MET A 1 -5.25 -13.08 6.31
C MET A 1 -6.61 -12.80 5.68
N GLU A 2 -7.53 -12.19 6.43
CA GLU A 2 -8.94 -11.99 6.07
C GLU A 2 -9.13 -11.28 4.72
N ALA A 3 -8.25 -10.33 4.39
CA ALA A 3 -8.24 -9.62 3.12
C ALA A 3 -8.19 -10.54 1.87
N LEU A 4 -7.50 -11.68 1.95
CA LEU A 4 -7.34 -12.58 0.79
C LEU A 4 -8.61 -13.39 0.48
N ALA A 5 -9.53 -13.49 1.44
CA ALA A 5 -10.77 -14.24 1.30
C ALA A 5 -11.93 -13.41 0.73
N LEU A 6 -11.79 -12.08 0.66
CA LEU A 6 -12.82 -11.21 0.09
C LEU A 6 -12.95 -11.43 -1.43
N PRO A 7 -14.18 -11.38 -1.99
CA PRO A 7 -14.40 -11.33 -3.43
C PRO A 7 -13.68 -10.15 -4.09
N GLN A 8 -13.38 -10.24 -5.38
CA GLN A 8 -12.65 -9.19 -6.11
C GLN A 8 -13.45 -7.89 -6.25
N ASP A 9 -14.77 -8.02 -6.35
CA ASP A 9 -15.80 -7.00 -6.47
C ASP A 9 -16.27 -6.45 -5.11
N ASP A 10 -15.75 -6.99 -4.01
CA ASP A 10 -16.10 -6.50 -2.68
C ASP A 10 -15.59 -5.07 -2.48
N PRO A 11 -16.47 -4.09 -2.15
CA PRO A 11 -16.08 -2.70 -1.97
C PRO A 11 -15.08 -2.51 -0.83
N LEU A 12 -15.08 -3.39 0.18
CA LEU A 12 -14.17 -3.36 1.33
C LEU A 12 -12.81 -3.99 1.02
N ARG A 13 -12.67 -4.69 -0.11
CA ARG A 13 -11.40 -5.30 -0.51
C ARG A 13 -10.29 -4.25 -0.59
N VAL A 14 -10.56 -3.11 -1.21
CA VAL A 14 -9.55 -2.04 -1.35
C VAL A 14 -9.09 -1.52 0.01
N GLU A 15 -10.02 -1.33 0.95
CA GLU A 15 -9.69 -0.87 2.30
C GLU A 15 -8.88 -1.89 3.08
N HIS A 16 -9.23 -3.17 2.99
CA HIS A 16 -8.47 -4.25 3.61
C HIS A 16 -7.05 -4.32 3.05
N PHE A 17 -6.91 -4.30 1.74
CA PHE A 17 -5.60 -4.31 1.10
C PHE A 17 -4.77 -3.09 1.49
N ARG A 18 -5.38 -1.90 1.58
CA ARG A 18 -4.74 -0.69 2.12
C ARG A 18 -4.34 -0.82 3.58
N LEU A 19 -5.07 -1.56 4.41
CA LEU A 19 -4.71 -1.75 5.82
C LEU A 19 -3.52 -2.70 5.96
N PHE A 20 -3.59 -3.87 5.33
CA PHE A 20 -2.60 -4.94 5.52
C PHE A 20 -1.30 -4.73 4.73
N SER A 21 -1.32 -3.98 3.63
CA SER A 21 -0.13 -3.69 2.81
C SER A 21 0.77 -2.58 3.38
N ARG A 22 0.31 -1.78 4.36
CA ARG A 22 1.08 -0.63 4.89
C ARG A 22 2.47 -1.03 5.37
N PHE A 23 3.45 -0.23 4.98
CA PHE A 23 4.82 -0.27 5.52
C PHE A 23 4.98 0.73 6.66
N TYR A 24 4.39 1.92 6.52
CA TYR A 24 4.44 3.01 7.49
C TYR A 24 3.08 3.18 8.16
N GLY A 25 3.07 3.54 9.45
CA GLY A 25 1.83 3.72 10.21
C GLY A 25 1.02 2.44 10.31
N ARG A 26 1.69 1.30 10.53
CA ARG A 26 1.00 0.01 10.70
C ARG A 26 0.18 0.05 11.98
N PHE A 27 -1.03 -0.49 11.91
CA PHE A 27 -1.94 -0.53 13.06
C PHE A 27 -1.43 -1.41 14.20
N ASP A 28 -0.55 -2.38 13.90
CA ASP A 28 0.06 -3.31 14.86
C ASP A 28 1.47 -2.89 15.33
N ALA A 29 1.96 -1.71 14.92
CA ALA A 29 3.28 -1.24 15.33
C ALA A 29 3.27 -0.79 16.80
N LYS A 30 4.15 -1.39 17.62
CA LYS A 30 4.28 -1.12 19.07
C LYS A 30 4.76 0.29 19.45
N ARG A 31 5.02 1.22 18.52
CA ARG A 31 5.46 2.60 18.81
C ARG A 31 4.69 3.65 18.00
N HIS A 32 4.14 4.62 18.75
CA HIS A 32 3.49 5.87 18.39
C HIS A 32 2.81 5.94 17.01
N SER A 33 1.54 5.56 17.00
CA SER A 33 0.56 5.74 15.91
C SER A 33 0.20 7.21 15.63
N ASP A 34 0.61 8.16 16.47
CA ASP A 34 0.12 9.55 16.42
C ASP A 34 0.92 10.45 15.47
N ARG A 35 2.01 9.95 14.88
CA ARG A 35 2.75 10.70 13.88
C ARG A 35 2.02 10.65 12.54
N THR A 36 1.66 11.82 12.03
CA THR A 36 1.18 11.97 10.65
C THR A 36 2.22 11.47 9.64
N LEU A 37 1.79 10.62 8.72
CA LEU A 37 2.63 10.13 7.64
C LEU A 37 3.02 11.25 6.69
N THR A 38 4.28 11.27 6.27
CA THR A 38 4.75 12.17 5.21
C THR A 38 4.12 11.80 3.86
N ARG A 39 4.06 12.76 2.92
CA ARG A 39 3.61 12.49 1.54
C ARG A 39 4.35 11.30 0.92
N HIS A 40 5.66 11.15 1.18
CA HIS A 40 6.42 10.03 0.67
C HIS A 40 5.90 8.69 1.21
N GLU A 41 5.67 8.60 2.51
CA GLU A 41 5.19 7.38 3.16
C GLU A 41 3.77 7.02 2.70
N CYS A 42 2.88 8.01 2.55
CA CYS A 42 1.54 7.82 1.98
C CYS A 42 1.61 7.23 0.56
N VAL A 43 2.46 7.77 -0.32
CA VAL A 43 2.62 7.26 -1.70
C VAL A 43 3.16 5.82 -1.72
N VAL A 44 4.09 5.48 -0.81
CA VAL A 44 4.60 4.10 -0.71
C VAL A 44 3.51 3.14 -0.26
N ASN A 45 2.72 3.52 0.74
CA ASN A 45 1.60 2.72 1.22
C ASN A 45 0.54 2.51 0.13
N GLU A 46 0.18 3.56 -0.61
CA GLU A 46 -0.79 3.44 -1.71
C GLU A 46 -0.24 2.58 -2.85
N SER A 47 1.04 2.76 -3.22
CA SER A 47 1.70 1.92 -4.23
C SER A 47 1.69 0.44 -3.84
N ALA A 48 1.88 0.14 -2.54
CA ALA A 48 1.81 -1.22 -2.02
C ALA A 48 0.40 -1.80 -2.12
N ALA A 49 -0.63 -1.02 -1.77
CA ALA A 49 -2.02 -1.44 -1.87
C ALA A 49 -2.42 -1.77 -3.31
N GLN A 50 -2.08 -0.90 -4.26
CA GLN A 50 -2.36 -1.11 -5.69
C GLN A 50 -1.66 -2.36 -6.23
N LEU A 51 -0.39 -2.57 -5.86
CA LEU A 51 0.33 -3.79 -6.23
C LEU A 51 -0.33 -5.03 -5.65
N CYS A 52 -0.76 -4.99 -4.39
CA CYS A 52 -1.45 -6.11 -3.77
C CYS A 52 -2.82 -6.37 -4.39
N LEU A 53 -3.57 -5.34 -4.81
CA LEU A 53 -4.85 -5.53 -5.51
C LEU A 53 -4.66 -6.28 -6.84
N LEU A 54 -3.61 -5.94 -7.58
CA LEU A 54 -3.24 -6.64 -8.83
C LEU A 54 -2.65 -8.03 -8.58
N ARG A 55 -1.89 -8.19 -7.50
CA ARG A 55 -1.12 -9.38 -7.12
C ARG A 55 -1.33 -9.70 -5.63
N PRO A 56 -2.44 -10.33 -5.24
CA PRO A 56 -2.79 -10.56 -3.84
C PRO A 56 -1.75 -11.35 -3.04
N ASP A 57 -1.02 -12.23 -3.73
CA ASP A 57 0.12 -12.99 -3.21
C ASP A 57 1.25 -12.13 -2.59
N LEU A 58 1.30 -10.83 -2.91
CA LEU A 58 2.32 -9.93 -2.37
C LEU A 58 2.02 -9.50 -0.92
N LEU A 59 0.78 -9.65 -0.43
CA LEU A 59 0.43 -9.32 0.96
C LEU A 59 1.20 -10.18 1.97
N THR A 60 1.50 -11.43 1.62
CA THR A 60 2.29 -12.35 2.47
C THR A 60 3.78 -12.29 2.15
N ARG A 61 4.18 -11.76 1.00
CA ARG A 61 5.57 -11.67 0.51
C ARG A 61 6.12 -10.25 0.62
N ARG A 62 6.13 -9.72 1.85
CA ARG A 62 6.49 -8.32 2.13
C ARG A 62 7.89 -7.93 1.65
N ASP A 63 8.84 -8.87 1.68
CA ASP A 63 10.22 -8.65 1.23
C ASP A 63 10.30 -8.35 -0.28
N GLN A 64 9.37 -8.90 -1.07
CA GLN A 64 9.24 -8.61 -2.50
C GLN A 64 8.39 -7.37 -2.76
N LEU A 65 7.35 -7.15 -1.94
CA LEU A 65 6.44 -6.02 -2.08
C LEU A 65 7.14 -4.66 -1.88
N PHE A 66 8.01 -4.53 -0.87
CA PHE A 66 8.62 -3.23 -0.54
C PHE A 66 9.51 -2.66 -1.66
N PRO A 67 10.43 -3.44 -2.28
CA PRO A 67 11.19 -2.97 -3.43
C PRO A 67 10.32 -2.60 -4.62
N LEU A 68 9.24 -3.34 -4.88
CA LEU A 68 8.30 -3.07 -5.98
C LEU A 68 7.52 -1.77 -5.74
N ALA A 69 6.96 -1.58 -4.54
CA ALA A 69 6.24 -0.37 -4.17
C ALA A 69 7.13 0.88 -4.29
N ARG A 70 8.41 0.78 -3.92
CA ARG A 70 9.39 1.88 -4.11
C ARG A 70 9.67 2.18 -5.57
N LYS A 71 9.65 1.18 -6.47
CA LYS A 71 9.80 1.39 -7.92
C LYS A 71 8.59 2.09 -8.51
N VAL A 72 7.38 1.62 -8.18
CA VAL A 72 6.11 2.25 -8.61
C VAL A 72 6.03 3.70 -8.13
N LYS A 73 6.39 3.97 -6.87
CA LYS A 73 6.47 5.32 -6.31
C LYS A 73 7.36 6.27 -7.15
N LYS A 74 8.45 5.80 -7.74
CA LYS A 74 9.30 6.65 -8.59
C LYS A 74 8.55 7.12 -9.84
N LEU A 75 7.75 6.25 -10.45
CA LEU A 75 6.94 6.58 -11.62
C LEU A 75 5.90 7.65 -11.30
N TYR A 76 5.22 7.55 -10.16
CA TYR A 76 4.19 8.53 -9.75
C TYR A 76 4.73 9.90 -9.31
N ILE A 77 5.95 9.97 -8.78
CA ILE A 77 6.54 11.26 -8.34
C ILE A 77 7.33 11.93 -9.47
N GLN A 78 7.77 11.18 -10.48
CA GLN A 78 8.46 11.71 -11.67
C GLN A 78 7.54 12.17 -12.79
N THR A 79 6.23 11.93 -12.72
CA THR A 79 5.29 12.63 -13.59
C THR A 79 5.19 14.09 -13.11
N PRO A 80 5.75 15.08 -13.83
CA PRO A 80 5.40 16.46 -13.55
C PRO A 80 3.89 16.59 -13.72
N ASN A 81 3.24 17.34 -12.82
CA ASN A 81 1.82 17.69 -12.91
C ASN A 81 1.44 17.94 -14.37
N THR A 82 0.79 16.97 -15.00
CA THR A 82 0.07 17.23 -16.25
C THR A 82 -1.29 17.66 -15.78
N SER A 83 -1.39 18.97 -15.50
CA SER A 83 -2.66 19.66 -15.42
C SER A 83 -3.42 19.40 -16.73
N MET A 84 -4.63 18.87 -16.62
CA MET A 84 -5.72 19.16 -17.54
C MET A 84 -6.88 19.66 -16.70
#